data_AF-A0A7J3P595-F1
#
_entry.id   AF-A0A7J3P595-F1
#
_cell.length_a   1.000
_cell.length_b   1.000
_cell.length_c   1.000
_cell.angle_alpha   90.00
_cell.angle_beta   90.00
_cell.angle_gamma   90.00
#
_symmetry.space_group_name_H-M   'P 1'
#
loop_
_entity.id
_entity.type
_entity.pdbx_description
1 polymer ?
#
loop_
_entity_poly.entity_id
_entity_poly.type
_entity_poly.pdbx_seq_one_letter_code
_entity_poly.pdbx_strand_id
1 'polypeptide(L)'
;MFATEEGWIFSVLGDVHPPKRIWSYLKYVPGPGPWRAADGRTYSRAFTTYTVRELLAIMDEVRAKRPEYLYYDPTVGNEVMAPPLEAVVEYWSASEGLKRIAERVEEGRASRLELEAIGLVRWLEEHAGLKRNDFGITGSLLLGIHHDRSDID
;
A
#
# COMPACT_ATOMS: atom_id res chain seq x y z
N MET A 1 -3.44 2.74 -2.12
CA MET A 1 -3.57 1.75 -1.03
C MET A 1 -4.75 2.15 -0.15
N PHE A 2 -5.33 1.23 0.63
CA PHE A 2 -6.43 1.57 1.53
C PHE A 2 -6.40 0.71 2.79
N ALA A 3 -7.04 1.19 3.86
CA ALA A 3 -7.19 0.47 5.11
C ALA A 3 -8.66 0.16 5.42
N THR A 4 -8.87 -0.92 6.15
CA THR A 4 -10.16 -1.33 6.69
C THR A 4 -10.23 -1.14 8.21
N GLU A 5 -11.42 -1.33 8.80
CA GLU A 5 -11.67 -1.11 10.24
C GLU A 5 -10.72 -1.90 11.17
N GLU A 6 -10.23 -3.05 10.72
CA GLU A 6 -9.29 -3.90 11.47
C GLU A 6 -7.86 -3.36 11.44
N GLY A 7 -7.60 -2.29 10.71
CA GLY A 7 -6.27 -1.77 10.42
C GLY A 7 -5.51 -2.59 9.37
N TRP A 8 -6.18 -3.48 8.64
CA TRP A 8 -5.59 -4.20 7.51
C TRP A 8 -5.39 -3.25 6.35
N ILE A 9 -4.21 -3.30 5.72
CA ILE A 9 -3.86 -2.41 4.63
C ILE A 9 -3.70 -3.22 3.35
N PHE A 10 -4.46 -2.80 2.33
CA PHE A 10 -4.52 -3.44 1.03
C PHE A 10 -3.84 -2.59 -0.05
N SER A 11 -3.17 -3.28 -0.96
CA SER A 11 -2.69 -2.72 -2.23
C SER A 11 -3.68 -3.05 -3.34
N VAL A 12 -4.13 -2.03 -4.05
CA VAL A 12 -5.06 -2.15 -5.18
C VAL A 12 -4.36 -2.85 -6.35
N LEU A 13 -5.09 -3.75 -7.03
CA LEU A 13 -4.65 -4.46 -8.21
C LEU A 13 -5.49 -4.04 -9.42
N GLY A 14 -4.81 -3.63 -10.49
CA GLY A 14 -5.44 -3.22 -11.74
C GLY A 14 -6.29 -1.95 -11.63
N ASP A 15 -6.93 -1.62 -12.74
CA ASP A 15 -7.86 -0.50 -12.94
C ASP A 15 -9.33 -0.95 -13.04
N VAL A 16 -9.55 -2.26 -13.20
CA VAL A 16 -10.88 -2.88 -13.24
C VAL A 16 -11.17 -3.57 -11.91
N HIS A 17 -12.36 -3.30 -11.36
CA HIS A 17 -12.77 -3.84 -10.07
C HIS A 17 -14.18 -4.45 -10.14
N PRO A 18 -14.48 -5.49 -9.33
CA PRO A 18 -15.83 -6.00 -9.21
C PRO A 18 -16.80 -4.92 -8.71
N PRO A 19 -18.09 -5.00 -9.05
CA PRO A 19 -19.08 -4.03 -8.59
C PRO A 19 -19.07 -3.85 -7.06
N LYS A 20 -18.91 -2.60 -6.62
CA LYS A 20 -18.87 -2.19 -5.20
C LYS A 20 -17.74 -2.83 -4.37
N ARG A 21 -16.67 -3.31 -5.01
CA ARG A 21 -15.50 -3.91 -4.35
C ARG A 21 -14.22 -3.34 -4.94
N ILE A 22 -13.10 -3.54 -4.25
CA ILE A 22 -11.78 -3.13 -4.73
C ILE A 22 -10.90 -4.37 -4.87
N TRP A 23 -10.58 -4.76 -6.10
CA TRP A 23 -9.64 -5.86 -6.32
C TRP A 23 -8.26 -5.47 -5.78
N SER A 24 -7.74 -6.27 -4.87
CA SER A 24 -6.54 -5.92 -4.10
C SER A 24 -5.85 -7.16 -3.54
N TYR A 25 -4.70 -6.96 -2.87
CA TYR A 25 -4.11 -7.97 -2.01
C TYR A 25 -3.78 -7.37 -0.64
N LEU A 26 -3.89 -8.18 0.40
CA LEU A 26 -3.53 -7.79 1.77
C LEU A 26 -2.01 -7.60 1.85
N LYS A 27 -1.53 -6.37 2.09
CA LYS A 27 -0.09 -6.07 2.14
C LYS A 27 0.43 -5.96 3.57
N TYR A 28 -0.31 -5.32 4.46
CA TYR A 28 0.06 -5.17 5.88
C TYR A 28 -1.08 -5.49 6.82
N VAL A 29 -0.75 -6.08 7.97
CA VAL A 29 -1.67 -6.30 9.10
C VAL A 29 -1.07 -5.70 10.37
N PRO A 30 -1.88 -5.21 11.32
CA PRO A 30 -1.37 -4.79 12.61
C PRO A 30 -0.68 -5.95 13.31
N GLY A 31 0.51 -5.73 13.84
CA GLY A 31 1.30 -6.79 14.43
C GLY A 31 2.75 -6.39 14.67
N PRO A 32 3.54 -7.27 15.32
CA PRO A 32 4.95 -7.01 15.56
C PRO A 32 5.71 -6.96 14.23
N GLY A 33 6.37 -5.84 13.95
CA GLY A 33 7.18 -5.72 12.75
C GLY A 33 7.98 -4.42 12.69
N PRO A 34 8.85 -4.29 11.68
CA PRO A 34 9.70 -3.12 11.52
C PRO A 34 8.95 -1.91 10.94
N TRP A 35 7.75 -2.10 10.37
CA TRP A 35 6.92 -1.01 9.84
C TRP A 35 6.15 -0.34 10.97
N ARG A 36 6.35 0.96 11.16
CA ARG A 36 5.83 1.71 12.31
C ARG A 36 5.26 3.04 11.88
N ALA A 37 4.01 3.30 12.23
CA ALA A 37 3.40 4.61 12.07
C ALA A 37 3.90 5.58 13.16
N ALA A 38 3.74 6.88 12.89
CA ALA A 38 4.14 7.95 13.82
C ALA A 38 3.40 7.90 15.17
N ASP A 39 2.19 7.33 15.21
CA ASP A 39 1.40 7.15 16.42
C ASP A 39 1.78 5.89 17.24
N GLY A 40 2.82 5.17 16.82
CA GLY A 40 3.33 3.98 17.50
C GLY A 40 2.71 2.67 17.05
N ARG A 41 1.69 2.67 16.18
CA ARG A 41 1.16 1.42 15.59
C ARG A 41 2.23 0.70 14.79
N THR A 42 2.27 -0.62 14.91
CA THR A 42 3.23 -1.48 14.20
C THR A 42 2.51 -2.42 13.26
N TYR A 43 3.18 -2.75 12.16
CA TYR A 43 2.64 -3.60 11.11
C TYR A 43 3.62 -4.69 10.72
N SER A 44 3.06 -5.82 10.30
CA SER A 44 3.76 -6.93 9.66
C SER A 44 3.32 -7.01 8.20
N ARG A 45 4.23 -7.33 7.27
CA ARG A 45 3.85 -7.65 5.89
C ARG A 45 3.14 -9.00 5.86
N ALA A 46 1.99 -9.08 5.19
CA ALA A 46 1.29 -10.35 5.00
C ALA A 46 2.03 -11.25 3.99
N PHE A 47 2.53 -10.65 2.91
CA PHE A 47 3.41 -11.34 1.94
C PHE A 47 4.88 -11.11 2.26
N THR A 48 5.64 -12.19 2.34
CA THR A 48 7.09 -12.18 2.53
C THR A 48 7.85 -12.70 1.31
N THR A 49 7.28 -13.67 0.58
CA THR A 49 7.95 -14.37 -0.54
C THR A 49 7.16 -14.33 -1.85
N TYR A 50 5.92 -13.86 -1.83
CA TYR A 50 5.05 -13.71 -3.01
C TYR A 50 4.83 -15.03 -3.77
N THR A 51 4.75 -16.15 -3.05
CA THR A 51 4.46 -17.46 -3.65
C THR A 51 2.96 -17.75 -3.68
N VAL A 52 2.51 -18.61 -4.60
CA VAL A 52 1.11 -19.07 -4.64
C VAL A 52 0.71 -19.76 -3.33
N ARG A 53 1.62 -20.51 -2.70
CA ARG A 53 1.38 -21.15 -1.40
C ARG A 53 1.09 -20.12 -0.31
N GLU A 54 1.87 -19.05 -0.26
CA GLU A 54 1.66 -17.95 0.69
C GLU A 54 0.36 -17.20 0.40
N LEU A 55 0.04 -16.94 -0.86
CA LEU A 55 -1.25 -16.36 -1.27
C LEU A 55 -2.42 -17.20 -0.74
N LEU A 56 -2.41 -18.52 -0.95
CA LEU A 56 -3.49 -19.40 -0.50
C LEU A 56 -3.62 -19.40 1.03
N ALA A 57 -2.50 -19.42 1.76
CA ALA A 57 -2.51 -19.34 3.22
C ALA A 57 -3.12 -18.00 3.72
N ILE A 58 -2.74 -16.89 3.09
CA ILE A 58 -3.33 -15.57 3.40
C ILE A 58 -4.83 -15.56 3.09
N MET A 59 -5.26 -16.14 1.96
CA MET A 59 -6.68 -16.24 1.63
C MET A 59 -7.45 -17.08 2.66
N ASP A 60 -6.86 -18.16 3.18
CA ASP A 60 -7.48 -18.96 4.24
C ASP A 60 -7.64 -18.15 5.54
N GLU A 61 -6.65 -17.34 5.92
CA GLU A 61 -6.75 -16.43 7.06
C GLU A 61 -7.81 -15.34 6.86
N VAL A 62 -7.87 -14.73 5.67
CA VAL A 62 -8.90 -13.76 5.31
C VAL A 62 -10.27 -14.42 5.38
N ARG A 63 -10.43 -15.64 4.85
CA ARG A 63 -11.70 -16.38 4.88
C ARG A 63 -12.19 -16.63 6.30
N ALA A 64 -11.27 -16.93 7.22
CA ALA A 64 -11.61 -17.20 8.61
C ALA A 64 -12.04 -15.94 9.39
N LYS A 65 -11.52 -14.76 9.05
CA LYS A 65 -11.75 -13.52 9.82
C LYS A 65 -12.72 -12.55 9.15
N ARG A 66 -12.67 -12.47 7.83
CA ARG A 66 -13.38 -11.54 6.94
C ARG A 66 -13.76 -12.23 5.62
N PRO A 67 -14.61 -13.28 5.64
CA PRO A 67 -15.01 -13.99 4.43
C PRO A 67 -15.62 -13.06 3.37
N GLU A 68 -16.25 -11.96 3.78
CA GLU A 68 -16.81 -10.93 2.91
C GLU A 68 -15.76 -10.17 2.07
N TYR A 69 -14.46 -10.28 2.40
CA TYR A 69 -13.37 -9.69 1.61
C TYR A 69 -12.93 -10.57 0.46
N LEU A 70 -13.43 -11.81 0.38
CA LEU A 70 -13.18 -12.71 -0.72
C LEU A 70 -14.37 -12.68 -1.69
N TYR A 71 -14.07 -12.67 -2.98
CA TYR A 71 -15.06 -12.57 -4.04
C TYR A 71 -14.67 -13.46 -5.21
N TYR A 72 -15.60 -14.27 -5.72
CA TYR A 72 -15.39 -14.99 -6.97
C TYR A 72 -15.54 -14.03 -8.14
N ASP A 73 -14.43 -13.68 -8.78
CA ASP A 73 -14.44 -12.83 -9.96
C ASP A 73 -14.57 -13.70 -11.22
N PRO A 74 -15.68 -13.59 -11.99
CA PRO A 74 -15.89 -14.40 -13.18
C PRO A 74 -14.93 -14.05 -14.33
N THR A 75 -14.31 -12.87 -14.33
CA THR A 75 -13.31 -12.48 -15.33
C THR A 75 -11.95 -13.12 -15.05
N VAL A 76 -11.61 -13.30 -13.78
CA VAL A 76 -10.41 -14.03 -13.32
C VAL A 76 -10.67 -15.55 -13.33
N GLY A 77 -11.92 -15.96 -13.14
CA GLY A 77 -12.31 -17.37 -13.01
C GLY A 77 -11.96 -18.00 -11.66
N ASN A 78 -11.62 -17.19 -10.65
CA ASN A 78 -11.21 -17.64 -9.33
C ASN A 78 -11.64 -16.64 -8.23
N GLU A 79 -11.52 -17.07 -6.98
CA GLU A 79 -11.68 -16.19 -5.82
C GLU A 79 -10.48 -15.22 -5.73
N VAL A 80 -10.79 -13.95 -5.50
CA VAL A 80 -9.83 -12.87 -5.31
C VAL A 80 -10.10 -12.16 -3.99
N MET A 81 -9.07 -11.51 -3.45
CA MET A 81 -9.24 -10.52 -2.39
C MET A 81 -9.86 -9.25 -2.99
N ALA A 82 -11.13 -9.01 -2.69
CA ALA A 82 -11.84 -7.82 -3.10
C ALA A 82 -12.75 -7.30 -1.97
N PRO A 83 -12.17 -6.62 -0.96
CA PRO A 83 -12.93 -5.98 0.11
C PRO A 83 -14.04 -5.07 -0.46
N PRO A 84 -15.23 -5.05 0.16
CA PRO A 84 -16.31 -4.18 -0.27
C PRO A 84 -15.98 -2.73 0.06
N LEU A 85 -16.52 -1.78 -0.72
CA LEU A 85 -16.21 -0.35 -0.56
C LEU A 85 -16.56 0.17 0.84
N GLU A 86 -17.65 -0.33 1.44
CA GLU A 86 -18.09 0.04 2.78
C GLU A 86 -17.11 -0.35 3.90
N ALA A 87 -16.19 -1.29 3.66
CA ALA A 87 -15.18 -1.67 4.64
C ALA A 87 -13.99 -0.71 4.68
N VAL A 88 -13.86 0.20 3.70
CA VAL A 88 -12.74 1.12 3.59
C VAL A 88 -12.91 2.30 4.52
N VAL A 89 -11.98 2.49 5.45
CA VAL A 89 -11.98 3.61 6.41
C VAL A 89 -10.98 4.71 6.04
N GLU A 90 -9.94 4.37 5.29
CA GLU A 90 -8.91 5.31 4.85
C GLU A 90 -8.33 4.87 3.51
N TYR A 91 -7.95 5.84 2.66
CA TYR A 91 -7.26 5.55 1.41
C TYR A 91 -6.08 6.51 1.20
N TRP A 92 -5.09 6.02 0.47
CA TRP A 92 -3.89 6.78 0.12
C TRP A 92 -3.64 6.72 -1.39
N SER A 93 -3.60 7.90 -2.00
CA SER A 93 -3.19 8.12 -3.39
C SER A 93 -1.68 8.33 -3.48
N ALA A 94 -1.05 7.74 -4.50
CA ALA A 94 0.39 7.82 -4.72
C ALA A 94 0.90 9.26 -4.95
N SER A 95 0.15 10.05 -5.71
CA SER A 95 0.48 11.45 -5.99
C SER A 95 0.42 12.32 -4.72
N GLU A 96 -0.62 12.13 -3.90
CA GLU A 96 -0.74 12.82 -2.61
C GLU A 96 0.33 12.38 -1.61
N GLY A 97 0.72 11.10 -1.64
CA GLY A 97 1.87 10.62 -0.85
C GLY A 97 3.15 11.36 -1.17
N LEU A 98 3.44 11.56 -2.46
CA LEU A 98 4.63 12.26 -2.90
C LEU A 98 4.64 13.74 -2.49
N LYS A 99 3.48 14.40 -2.55
CA LYS A 99 3.31 15.78 -2.07
C LYS A 99 3.58 15.89 -0.56
N ARG A 100 2.99 15.00 0.24
CA ARG A 100 3.24 14.96 1.70
C ARG A 100 4.71 14.76 2.04
N ILE A 101 5.43 13.95 1.27
CA ILE A 101 6.87 13.78 1.45
C ILE A 101 7.62 15.07 1.11
N ALA A 102 7.27 15.72 0.00
CA ALA A 102 7.89 16.99 -0.38
C ALA A 102 7.68 18.07 0.69
N GLU A 103 6.48 18.18 1.26
CA GLU A 103 6.18 19.07 2.40
C GLU A 103 7.09 18.76 3.60
N ARG A 104 7.24 17.48 3.97
CA ARG A 104 8.16 17.08 5.05
C ARG A 104 9.62 17.44 4.78
N VAL A 105 10.06 17.42 3.51
CA VAL A 105 11.41 17.87 3.13
C VAL A 105 11.56 19.37 3.35
N GLU A 106 10.59 20.18 2.91
CA GLU A 106 10.60 21.63 3.10
C GLU A 106 10.60 22.01 4.59
N GLU A 107 9.90 21.23 5.40
CA GLU A 107 9.80 21.42 6.85
C GLU A 107 11.02 20.89 7.62
N GLY A 108 12.00 20.29 6.95
CA GLY A 108 13.20 19.71 7.58
C GLY A 108 12.91 18.47 8.43
N ARG A 109 11.79 17.78 8.18
CA ARG A 109 11.31 16.62 8.94
C ARG A 109 11.37 15.30 8.17
N ALA A 110 11.85 15.32 6.93
CA ALA A 110 11.97 14.12 6.11
C ALA A 110 13.09 13.19 6.62
N SER A 111 12.79 11.89 6.61
CA SER A 111 13.76 10.82 6.82
C SER A 111 14.76 10.72 5.66
N ARG A 112 15.85 9.97 5.86
CA ARG A 112 16.84 9.71 4.80
C ARG A 112 16.20 9.11 3.55
N LEU A 113 15.33 8.11 3.71
CA LEU A 113 14.70 7.43 2.58
C LEU A 113 13.75 8.35 1.80
N GLU A 114 13.05 9.24 2.49
CA GLU A 114 12.20 10.25 1.87
C GLU A 114 13.01 11.28 1.07
N LEU A 115 14.16 11.71 1.58
CA LEU A 115 15.09 12.59 0.86
C LEU A 115 15.61 11.90 -0.41
N GLU A 116 15.98 10.62 -0.31
CA GLU A 116 16.40 9.80 -1.46
C GLU A 116 15.28 9.66 -2.49
N ALA A 117 14.04 9.42 -2.06
CA ALA A 117 12.90 9.34 -2.96
C ALA A 117 12.61 10.66 -3.70
N ILE A 118 12.64 11.79 -3.00
CA ILE A 118 12.49 13.12 -3.63
C ILE A 118 13.66 13.41 -4.58
N GLY A 119 14.88 13.03 -4.20
CA GLY A 119 16.07 13.13 -5.05
C GLY A 119 15.94 12.33 -6.34
N LEU A 120 15.46 11.08 -6.26
CA LEU A 120 15.19 10.24 -7.43
C LEU A 120 14.16 10.88 -8.36
N VAL A 121 13.05 11.40 -7.82
CA VAL A 121 12.04 12.05 -8.64
C VAL A 121 12.61 13.31 -9.32
N ARG A 122 13.36 14.15 -8.61
CA ARG A 122 14.01 15.34 -9.22
C ARG A 122 14.95 14.95 -10.36
N TRP A 123 15.74 13.89 -10.15
CA TRP A 123 16.60 13.35 -11.19
C TRP A 123 15.79 12.90 -12.42
N LEU A 124 14.67 12.22 -12.22
CA LEU A 124 13.77 11.81 -13.32
C LEU A 124 13.12 13.01 -14.02
N GLU A 125 12.71 14.05 -13.29
CA GLU A 125 12.16 15.28 -13.87
C GLU A 125 13.17 15.94 -14.84
N GLU A 126 14.43 16.03 -14.44
CA GLU A 126 15.50 16.63 -15.24
C GLU A 126 15.87 15.82 -16.49
N HIS A 127 15.77 14.49 -16.43
CA HIS A 127 16.31 13.59 -17.46
C HIS A 127 15.25 12.90 -18.33
N ALA A 128 13.99 12.82 -17.88
CA ALA A 128 12.92 12.09 -18.58
C ALA A 128 11.87 13.01 -19.23
N GLY A 129 11.97 14.34 -19.05
CA GLY A 129 10.97 15.28 -19.58
C GLY A 129 9.60 15.17 -18.92
N LEU A 130 9.54 14.51 -17.75
CA LEU A 130 8.33 14.33 -16.94
C LEU A 130 8.21 15.48 -15.93
N LYS A 131 6.97 15.81 -15.56
CA LYS A 131 6.67 16.82 -14.54
C LYS A 131 6.45 16.15 -13.20
N ARG A 132 6.61 16.89 -12.11
CA ARG A 132 6.31 16.44 -10.73
C ARG A 132 5.00 15.67 -10.59
N ASN A 133 3.95 16.18 -11.23
CA ASN A 133 2.60 15.63 -11.13
C ASN A 133 2.39 14.33 -11.92
N ASP A 134 3.36 13.91 -12.73
CA ASP A 134 3.36 12.63 -13.42
C ASP A 134 3.88 11.49 -12.51
N PHE A 135 4.42 11.85 -11.33
CA PHE A 135 4.96 10.90 -10.37
C PHE A 135 4.03 10.69 -9.17
N GLY A 136 4.15 9.50 -8.60
CA GLY A 136 3.60 9.15 -7.30
C GLY A 136 4.59 8.27 -6.55
N ILE A 137 4.29 8.02 -5.29
CA ILE A 137 5.06 7.08 -4.46
C ILE A 137 4.11 6.07 -3.84
N THR A 138 4.55 4.83 -3.71
CA THR A 138 3.74 3.74 -3.17
C THR A 138 4.42 3.09 -1.97
N GLY A 139 4.02 1.85 -1.65
CA GLY A 139 4.62 1.08 -0.57
C GLY A 139 4.56 1.74 0.81
N SER A 140 5.61 1.48 1.59
CA SER A 140 5.67 1.93 2.99
C SER A 140 5.89 3.43 3.15
N LEU A 141 6.51 4.09 2.15
CA LEU A 141 6.69 5.54 2.10
C LEU A 141 5.36 6.28 1.94
N LEU A 142 4.47 5.77 1.07
CA LEU A 142 3.12 6.32 0.90
C LEU A 142 2.34 6.35 2.22
N LEU A 143 2.48 5.29 3.01
CA LEU A 143 1.82 5.10 4.29
C LEU A 143 2.53 5.81 5.45
N GLY A 144 3.77 6.27 5.28
CA GLY A 144 4.60 6.82 6.35
C GLY A 144 4.93 5.79 7.45
N ILE A 145 5.04 4.51 7.08
CA ILE A 145 5.39 3.41 8.00
C ILE A 145 6.75 2.79 7.69
N HIS A 146 7.52 3.40 6.79
CA HIS A 146 8.82 2.91 6.33
C HIS A 146 9.88 2.90 7.44
N HIS A 147 10.94 2.15 7.20
CA HIS A 147 12.13 2.08 8.05
C HIS A 147 13.39 2.11 7.18
N ASP A 148 14.58 2.16 7.78
CA ASP A 148 15.87 2.38 7.07
C ASP A 148 16.25 1.33 6.01
N ARG A 149 15.55 0.19 5.97
CA ARG A 149 15.74 -0.88 4.96
C ARG A 149 14.54 -1.04 4.03
N SER A 150 13.58 -0.12 4.08
CA SER A 150 12.47 -0.09 3.14
C SER A 150 12.95 0.31 1.75
N ASP A 151 12.23 -0.16 0.76
CA ASP A 151 12.33 0.16 -0.65
C ASP A 151 11.75 1.56 -0.97
N ILE A 152 12.20 2.15 -2.08
CA ILE A 152 11.51 3.28 -2.71
C ILE A 152 10.61 2.66 -3.78
N ASP A 153 9.30 2.63 -3.47
CA ASP A 153 8.22 2.04 -4.27
C ASP A 153 7.36 3.13 -4.95
#